data_AF-A0A961A432-F1
#
_entry.id   AF-A0A961A432-F1
#
_cell.length_a   1.000
_cell.length_b   1.000
_cell.length_c   1.000
_cell.angle_alpha   90.00
_cell.angle_beta   90.00
_cell.angle_gamma   90.00
#
_symmetry.space_group_name_H-M   'P 1'
#
loop_
_entity.id
_entity.type
_entity.pdbx_description
1 polymer ?
#
loop_
_entity_poly.entity_id
_entity_poly.type
_entity_poly.pdbx_seq_one_letter_code
_entity_poly.pdbx_strand_id
1 'polypeptide(L)'
;MAGSTSSCELCGRELAKHYPSTVCRVCKQEFEDLKQRSEHASESTLSIQDMPMESAVSSNVSIPSTTLREAAAAKESVLPQSRMQIENGQNAKVTSRTISCLLTIFTAVVIWAMFFNPFTDSLRSYGNAVSASTLYKEFEDNEIAANSKWQNTFVIVTGKIDSIKSELGTLDSHRAYIMLDGSGTFRGVQCVFENWNKQKFSSLKAGQKVTIEGKVLGQLDTGAVLVYDCKFFSAD
;
A
#
# COMPACT_ATOMS: atom_id res chain seq x y z
N MET A 1 -41.86 -12.83 -41.63
CA MET A 1 -41.20 -13.45 -40.46
C MET A 1 -40.50 -12.35 -39.70
N ALA A 2 -41.09 -11.94 -38.58
CA ALA A 2 -40.59 -10.91 -37.70
C ALA A 2 -39.50 -11.51 -36.79
N GLY A 3 -38.34 -10.88 -36.72
CA GLY A 3 -37.25 -11.24 -35.81
C GLY A 3 -36.81 -10.00 -35.05
N SER A 4 -37.02 -10.03 -33.74
CA SER A 4 -36.79 -8.95 -32.77
C SER A 4 -35.31 -8.57 -32.66
N THR A 5 -35.01 -7.28 -32.83
CA THR A 5 -33.76 -6.66 -32.37
C THR A 5 -33.93 -6.19 -30.93
N SER A 6 -33.34 -6.89 -29.97
CA SER A 6 -33.16 -6.38 -28.61
C SER A 6 -31.69 -6.52 -28.17
N SER A 7 -31.20 -5.41 -27.62
CA SER A 7 -30.01 -5.26 -26.77
C SER A 7 -28.61 -5.49 -27.36
N CYS A 8 -28.01 -4.38 -27.82
CA CYS A 8 -26.59 -4.09 -27.66
C CYS A 8 -26.41 -2.58 -27.51
N GLU A 9 -26.90 -2.01 -26.41
CA GLU A 9 -26.82 -0.57 -26.12
C GLU A 9 -25.72 -0.21 -25.10
N LEU A 10 -24.86 -1.16 -24.71
CA LEU A 10 -23.83 -0.96 -23.68
C LEU A 10 -22.37 -1.00 -24.19
N CYS A 11 -22.13 -1.14 -25.48
CA CYS A 11 -20.79 -0.99 -26.04
C CYS A 11 -20.71 0.33 -26.83
N GLY A 12 -20.01 1.30 -26.27
CA GLY A 12 -19.85 2.64 -26.83
C GLY A 12 -19.42 2.63 -28.30
N ARG A 13 -19.99 3.55 -29.08
CA ARG A 13 -19.86 3.65 -30.55
C ARG A 13 -18.43 3.90 -31.08
N GLU A 14 -17.42 4.04 -30.23
CA GLU A 14 -16.06 4.37 -30.66
C GLU A 14 -15.12 3.16 -30.85
N LEU A 15 -15.46 1.97 -30.34
CA LEU A 15 -14.58 0.79 -30.46
C LEU A 15 -14.89 -0.10 -31.67
N ALA A 16 -15.99 0.13 -32.38
CA ALA A 16 -16.43 -0.70 -33.50
C ALA A 16 -15.59 -0.53 -34.79
N LYS A 17 -14.67 0.44 -34.85
CA LYS A 17 -13.84 0.69 -36.05
C LYS A 17 -12.55 -0.11 -36.11
N HIS A 18 -12.14 -0.80 -35.04
CA HIS A 18 -10.81 -1.43 -34.97
C HIS A 18 -10.78 -2.91 -34.61
N TYR A 19 -11.93 -3.56 -34.37
CA TYR A 19 -11.94 -4.96 -33.96
C TYR A 19 -12.87 -5.84 -34.82
N PRO A 20 -12.38 -6.99 -35.31
CA PRO A 20 -13.19 -7.93 -36.08
C PRO A 20 -14.31 -8.54 -35.21
N SER A 21 -15.44 -8.83 -35.84
CA SER A 21 -16.69 -9.34 -35.24
C SER A 21 -16.57 -10.63 -34.42
N THR A 22 -15.41 -11.28 -34.44
CA THR A 22 -15.09 -12.49 -33.66
C THR A 22 -14.79 -12.20 -32.20
N VAL A 23 -14.21 -11.03 -31.87
CA VAL A 23 -13.84 -10.65 -30.49
C VAL A 23 -15.08 -10.45 -29.61
N CYS A 24 -16.18 -9.96 -30.20
CA CYS A 24 -17.43 -9.72 -29.49
C CYS A 24 -18.13 -11.03 -29.03
N ARG A 25 -17.81 -12.17 -29.65
CA ARG A 25 -18.41 -13.47 -29.30
C ARG A 25 -17.71 -14.12 -28.10
N VAL A 26 -16.41 -13.87 -27.92
CA VAL A 26 -15.60 -14.41 -26.82
C VAL A 26 -15.94 -13.68 -25.50
N CYS A 27 -16.07 -12.35 -25.53
CA CYS A 27 -16.42 -11.59 -24.32
C CYS A 27 -17.82 -11.92 -23.77
N LYS A 28 -18.75 -12.33 -24.64
CA LYS A 28 -20.09 -12.76 -24.19
C LYS A 28 -20.06 -14.11 -23.48
N GLN A 29 -19.17 -15.02 -23.90
CA GLN A 29 -19.06 -16.34 -23.30
C GLN A 29 -18.39 -16.27 -21.90
N GLU A 30 -17.34 -15.45 -21.74
CA GLU A 30 -16.67 -15.30 -20.44
C GLU A 30 -17.54 -14.59 -19.38
N PHE A 31 -18.40 -13.66 -19.79
CA PHE A 31 -19.27 -12.95 -18.85
C PHE A 31 -20.37 -13.85 -18.25
N GLU A 32 -20.93 -14.77 -19.03
CA GLU A 32 -21.93 -15.73 -18.52
C GLU A 32 -21.28 -16.79 -17.61
N ASP A 33 -20.04 -17.22 -17.89
CA ASP A 33 -19.29 -18.15 -17.02
C ASP A 33 -18.94 -17.52 -15.66
N LEU A 34 -18.61 -16.22 -15.62
CA LEU A 34 -18.36 -15.50 -14.37
C LEU A 34 -19.64 -15.34 -13.52
N LYS A 35 -20.80 -15.20 -14.17
CA LYS A 35 -22.09 -15.12 -13.49
C LYS A 35 -22.45 -16.42 -12.78
N GLN A 36 -22.27 -17.57 -13.45
CA GLN A 36 -22.53 -18.89 -12.84
C GLN A 36 -21.60 -19.23 -11.67
N ARG A 37 -20.33 -18.79 -11.68
CA ARG A 37 -19.42 -19.02 -10.54
C ARG A 37 -19.79 -18.23 -9.29
N SER A 38 -20.45 -17.08 -9.43
CA SER A 38 -20.85 -16.25 -8.29
C SER A 38 -22.01 -16.85 -7.50
N GLU A 39 -22.90 -17.61 -8.16
CA GLU A 39 -24.07 -18.23 -7.53
C GLU A 39 -23.72 -19.52 -6.76
N HIS A 40 -22.60 -20.18 -7.08
CA HIS A 40 -22.15 -21.38 -6.37
C HIS A 40 -21.27 -21.13 -5.12
N ALA A 41 -20.84 -19.90 -4.88
CA ALA A 41 -19.97 -19.57 -3.75
C ALA A 41 -20.72 -19.33 -2.43
N SER A 42 -22.06 -19.33 -2.41
CA SER A 42 -22.86 -18.99 -1.22
C SER A 42 -23.33 -20.17 -0.36
N GLU A 43 -22.97 -21.41 -0.67
CA GLU A 43 -23.52 -22.61 0.03
C GLU A 43 -22.48 -23.42 0.82
N SER A 44 -21.25 -22.92 0.99
CA SER A 44 -20.19 -23.62 1.73
C SER A 44 -19.78 -22.88 3.00
N THR A 45 -20.73 -22.55 3.86
CA THR A 45 -20.44 -22.00 5.19
C THR A 45 -21.43 -22.52 6.22
N LEU A 46 -21.24 -23.75 6.71
CA LEU A 46 -21.63 -24.14 8.07
C LEU A 46 -21.16 -25.57 8.38
N SER A 47 -20.12 -25.71 9.20
CA SER A 47 -20.09 -26.63 10.36
C SER A 47 -18.66 -26.68 10.91
N ILE A 48 -18.35 -25.88 11.94
CA ILE A 48 -17.30 -26.20 12.90
C ILE A 48 -17.89 -25.97 14.28
N GLN A 49 -18.14 -27.09 14.96
CA GLN A 49 -18.57 -27.17 16.35
C GLN A 49 -17.38 -26.97 17.30
N ASP A 50 -17.61 -26.12 18.29
CA ASP A 50 -17.22 -26.22 19.70
C ASP A 50 -15.96 -27.02 20.08
N MET A 51 -14.92 -26.29 20.51
CA MET A 51 -13.87 -26.80 21.42
C MET A 51 -13.68 -25.84 22.62
N PRO A 52 -13.45 -26.38 23.83
CA PRO A 52 -13.53 -25.62 25.07
C PRO A 52 -12.32 -24.73 25.34
N MET A 53 -12.59 -23.58 25.96
CA MET A 53 -11.60 -22.67 26.55
C MET A 53 -10.93 -23.32 27.77
N GLU A 54 -9.60 -23.32 27.81
CA GLU A 54 -8.85 -23.51 29.05
C GLU A 54 -7.85 -22.37 29.30
N SER A 55 -7.99 -21.87 30.54
CA SER A 55 -6.99 -21.33 31.46
C SER A 55 -6.09 -20.15 31.05
N ALA A 56 -6.53 -18.97 31.49
CA ALA A 56 -5.70 -17.80 31.73
C ALA A 56 -4.69 -18.06 32.85
N VAL A 57 -3.40 -17.89 32.55
CA VAL A 57 -2.33 -17.71 33.55
C VAL A 57 -1.96 -16.24 33.61
N SER A 58 -2.50 -15.58 34.64
CA SER A 58 -2.17 -14.22 35.05
C SER A 58 -0.81 -14.23 35.74
N SER A 59 0.20 -13.60 35.12
CA SER A 59 1.50 -13.36 35.74
C SER A 59 1.60 -11.88 36.10
N ASN A 60 1.33 -11.59 37.38
CA ASN A 60 1.63 -10.33 38.04
C ASN A 60 3.12 -10.00 37.91
N VAL A 61 3.46 -8.88 37.27
CA VAL A 61 4.76 -8.23 37.46
C VAL A 61 4.50 -6.81 37.92
N SER A 62 4.66 -6.63 39.23
CA SER A 62 4.78 -5.38 39.95
C SER A 62 6.17 -4.74 39.71
N ILE A 63 6.38 -3.57 40.30
CA ILE A 63 7.65 -2.80 40.48
C ILE A 63 7.76 -1.61 39.50
N PRO A 64 8.26 -0.43 39.90
CA PRO A 64 7.79 0.43 40.98
C PRO A 64 7.63 1.89 40.50
N SER A 65 6.67 2.59 41.09
CA SER A 65 6.59 4.05 41.05
C SER A 65 7.76 4.65 41.81
N THR A 66 8.67 5.33 41.10
CA THR A 66 9.63 6.25 41.73
C THR A 66 9.22 7.69 41.45
N THR A 67 9.19 8.41 42.55
CA THR A 67 8.64 9.72 42.78
C THR A 67 9.66 10.85 42.56
N LEU A 68 9.10 12.03 42.32
CA LEU A 68 9.49 13.36 42.85
C LEU A 68 10.47 14.25 42.06
N ARG A 69 9.95 15.48 41.85
CA ARG A 69 10.61 16.82 41.90
C ARG A 69 11.51 17.15 40.69
N GLU A 70 11.50 18.34 40.09
CA GLU A 70 11.24 19.74 40.47
C GLU A 70 10.46 20.46 39.32
N ALA A 71 9.46 21.31 39.55
CA ALA A 71 9.51 22.69 40.07
C ALA A 71 10.34 23.69 39.23
N ALA A 72 9.70 24.33 38.24
CA ALA A 72 9.97 25.68 37.75
C ALA A 72 8.75 26.11 36.90
N ALA A 73 7.77 26.91 37.35
CA ALA A 73 7.84 28.28 37.86
C ALA A 73 8.60 29.23 36.92
N ALA A 74 7.94 29.76 35.87
CA ALA A 74 8.25 31.10 35.35
C ALA A 74 7.19 31.61 34.34
N LYS A 75 6.51 32.69 34.77
CA LYS A 75 5.99 33.82 33.98
C LYS A 75 4.91 33.56 32.92
N GLU A 76 3.67 33.77 33.37
CA GLU A 76 2.63 34.43 32.57
C GLU A 76 3.10 35.83 32.16
N SER A 77 3.37 36.03 30.88
CA SER A 77 3.41 37.36 30.28
C SER A 77 2.03 37.66 29.70
N VAL A 78 1.27 38.43 30.47
CA VAL A 78 0.03 39.10 30.05
C VAL A 78 0.35 39.99 28.85
N LEU A 79 0.00 39.52 27.65
CA LEU A 79 0.00 40.36 26.44
C LEU A 79 -1.29 41.19 26.45
N PRO A 80 -1.24 42.51 26.27
CA PRO A 80 -2.43 43.35 26.28
C PRO A 80 -3.38 42.94 25.15
N GLN A 81 -4.62 42.59 25.52
CA GLN A 81 -5.76 42.59 24.61
C GLN A 81 -5.95 44.01 24.08
N SER A 82 -5.24 44.33 22.98
CA SER A 82 -5.57 45.48 22.15
C SER A 82 -6.93 45.19 21.51
N ARG A 83 -7.94 45.82 22.11
CA ARG A 83 -9.30 45.99 21.65
C ARG A 83 -9.27 46.49 20.19
N MET A 84 -9.22 45.58 19.23
CA MET A 84 -9.54 45.92 17.85
C MET A 84 -11.04 46.21 17.83
N GLN A 85 -11.36 47.50 17.72
CA GLN A 85 -12.68 47.98 17.38
C GLN A 85 -13.06 47.32 16.05
N ILE A 86 -14.02 46.40 16.09
CA ILE A 86 -14.68 45.91 14.89
C ILE A 86 -15.50 47.10 14.39
N GLU A 87 -14.96 47.78 13.39
CA GLU A 87 -15.69 48.75 12.60
C GLU A 87 -16.80 47.98 11.86
N ASN A 88 -17.97 47.93 12.50
CA ASN A 88 -19.20 47.35 11.98
C ASN A 88 -19.72 48.33 10.90
N GLY A 89 -19.09 48.28 9.74
CA GLY A 89 -19.24 49.29 8.70
C GLY A 89 -19.12 48.68 7.32
N GLN A 90 -20.10 47.85 6.97
CA GLN A 90 -20.73 47.72 5.65
C GLN A 90 -21.36 46.33 5.55
N ASN A 91 -22.67 46.27 5.78
CA ASN A 91 -23.53 45.19 5.29
C ASN A 91 -23.56 45.27 3.76
N ALA A 92 -22.44 44.95 3.11
CA ALA A 92 -22.49 44.52 1.73
C ALA A 92 -23.42 43.31 1.74
N LYS A 93 -24.56 43.42 1.04
CA LYS A 93 -25.39 42.25 0.73
C LYS A 93 -24.52 41.33 -0.10
N VAL A 94 -23.77 40.47 0.59
CA VAL A 94 -23.09 39.31 0.02
C VAL A 94 -24.22 38.47 -0.51
N THR A 95 -24.53 38.69 -1.78
CA THR A 95 -25.61 38.02 -2.47
C THR A 95 -25.30 36.54 -2.39
N SER A 96 -26.20 35.77 -1.77
CA SER A 96 -26.09 34.33 -1.48
C SER A 96 -25.50 33.47 -2.63
N ARG A 97 -25.62 33.94 -3.87
CA ARG A 97 -24.99 33.37 -5.06
C ARG A 97 -23.46 33.36 -5.04
N THR A 98 -22.82 34.37 -4.46
CA THR A 98 -21.35 34.48 -4.37
C THR A 98 -20.75 33.50 -3.37
N ILE A 99 -21.40 33.28 -2.22
CA ILE A 99 -20.97 32.28 -1.23
C ILE A 99 -21.09 30.86 -1.79
N SER A 100 -22.16 30.59 -2.55
CA SER A 100 -22.37 29.29 -3.18
C SER A 100 -21.26 28.93 -4.17
N CYS A 101 -20.79 29.88 -5.00
CA CYS A 101 -19.69 29.64 -5.94
C CYS A 101 -18.35 29.37 -5.25
N LEU A 102 -18.06 30.07 -4.15
CA LEU A 102 -16.80 29.86 -3.42
C LEU A 102 -16.76 28.49 -2.75
N LEU A 103 -17.89 28.01 -2.23
CA LEU A 103 -17.99 26.68 -1.65
C LEU A 103 -17.81 25.57 -2.71
N THR A 104 -18.38 25.71 -3.91
CA THR A 104 -18.21 24.69 -4.96
C THR A 104 -16.80 24.65 -5.53
N ILE A 105 -16.13 25.80 -5.63
CA ILE A 105 -14.72 25.84 -6.04
C ILE A 105 -13.83 25.22 -4.96
N PHE A 106 -14.08 25.52 -3.69
CA PHE A 106 -13.30 24.94 -2.59
C PHE A 106 -13.45 23.42 -2.53
N THR A 107 -14.67 22.89 -2.65
CA THR A 107 -14.88 21.42 -2.67
C THR A 107 -14.26 20.77 -3.90
N ALA A 108 -14.35 21.40 -5.08
CA ALA A 108 -13.69 20.91 -6.28
C ALA A 108 -12.16 20.86 -6.12
N VAL A 109 -11.56 21.87 -5.48
CA VAL A 109 -10.12 21.91 -5.19
C VAL A 109 -9.73 20.84 -4.16
N VAL A 110 -10.54 20.61 -3.12
CA VAL A 110 -10.29 19.55 -2.13
C VAL A 110 -10.40 18.16 -2.76
N ILE A 111 -11.45 17.91 -3.55
CA ILE A 111 -11.60 16.64 -4.29
C ILE A 111 -10.44 16.47 -5.25
N TRP A 112 -10.08 17.51 -6.01
CA TRP A 112 -8.91 17.46 -6.89
C TRP A 112 -7.63 17.17 -6.10
N ALA A 113 -7.38 17.82 -4.97
CA ALA A 113 -6.21 17.55 -4.14
C ALA A 113 -6.21 16.12 -3.54
N MET A 114 -7.37 15.56 -3.20
CA MET A 114 -7.48 14.18 -2.70
C MET A 114 -7.26 13.13 -3.81
N PHE A 115 -7.66 13.43 -5.05
CA PHE A 115 -7.50 12.52 -6.20
C PHE A 115 -6.19 12.74 -6.98
N PHE A 116 -5.61 13.94 -6.96
CA PHE A 116 -4.45 14.35 -7.75
C PHE A 116 -3.22 14.77 -6.92
N ASN A 117 -3.20 14.56 -5.61
CA ASN A 117 -1.93 14.50 -4.89
C ASN A 117 -1.42 13.05 -4.84
N PRO A 118 -0.62 12.58 -5.83
CA PRO A 118 0.28 11.45 -5.62
C PRO A 118 1.49 11.84 -4.74
N PHE A 119 1.49 13.04 -4.14
CA PHE A 119 2.64 13.64 -3.48
C PHE A 119 2.66 13.33 -1.97
N THR A 120 2.72 12.06 -1.62
CA THR A 120 3.13 11.65 -0.26
C THR A 120 4.30 10.67 -0.25
N ASP A 121 5.14 10.66 -1.29
CA ASP A 121 6.35 9.81 -1.35
C ASP A 121 7.67 10.60 -1.31
N SER A 122 7.64 11.94 -1.25
CA SER A 122 8.87 12.74 -1.39
C SER A 122 9.58 13.09 -0.08
N LEU A 123 9.06 12.71 1.08
CA LEU A 123 9.87 12.62 2.30
C LEU A 123 10.24 11.16 2.51
N ARG A 124 10.99 10.59 1.56
CA ARG A 124 11.77 9.37 1.79
C ARG A 124 12.70 9.67 2.97
N SER A 125 12.19 9.40 4.17
CA SER A 125 12.98 9.20 5.37
C SER A 125 14.11 8.28 4.94
N TYR A 126 15.34 8.79 4.99
CA TYR A 126 16.56 8.06 4.71
C TYR A 126 16.41 6.65 5.25
N GLY A 127 16.14 5.70 4.34
CA GLY A 127 15.64 4.38 4.72
C GLY A 127 16.68 3.73 5.62
N ASN A 128 16.23 3.10 6.70
CA ASN A 128 17.13 2.42 7.62
C ASN A 128 17.93 1.38 6.82
N ALA A 129 19.25 1.59 6.73
CA ALA A 129 20.12 0.69 6.00
C ALA A 129 20.32 -0.59 6.81
N VAL A 130 19.99 -1.73 6.22
CA VAL A 130 20.03 -3.03 6.88
C VAL A 130 20.55 -4.10 5.91
N SER A 131 21.26 -5.11 6.41
CA SER A 131 21.62 -6.24 5.56
C SER A 131 20.42 -7.18 5.37
N ALA A 132 20.29 -7.84 4.22
CA ALA A 132 19.20 -8.79 4.01
C ALA A 132 19.24 -9.93 5.04
N SER A 133 20.44 -10.43 5.37
CA SER A 133 20.63 -11.42 6.44
C SER A 133 20.16 -10.96 7.82
N THR A 134 20.42 -9.70 8.19
CA THR A 134 19.98 -9.12 9.47
C THR A 134 18.47 -8.95 9.49
N LEU A 135 17.90 -8.38 8.42
CA LEU A 135 16.46 -8.19 8.31
C LEU A 135 15.73 -9.53 8.42
N TYR A 136 16.17 -10.53 7.64
CA TYR A 136 15.60 -11.88 7.70
C TYR A 136 15.70 -12.49 9.10
N LYS A 137 16.87 -12.40 9.73
CA LYS A 137 17.09 -12.96 11.07
C LYS A 137 16.24 -12.30 12.14
N GLU A 138 16.03 -10.98 12.08
CA GLU A 138 15.15 -10.31 13.04
C GLU A 138 13.71 -10.83 12.97
N PHE A 139 13.21 -11.13 11.75
CA PHE A 139 11.91 -11.78 11.55
C PHE A 139 11.90 -13.24 12.02
N GLU A 140 12.97 -14.01 11.76
CA GLU A 140 13.11 -15.39 12.23
C GLU A 140 13.17 -15.48 13.77
N ASP A 141 13.90 -14.58 14.42
CA ASP A 141 14.10 -14.58 15.87
C ASP A 141 12.83 -14.11 16.61
N ASN A 142 12.15 -13.08 16.12
CA ASN A 142 10.90 -12.57 16.70
C ASN A 142 10.08 -11.73 15.70
N GLU A 143 9.16 -12.39 15.00
CA GLU A 143 8.30 -11.75 14.00
C GLU A 143 7.47 -10.58 14.56
N ILE A 144 6.96 -10.68 15.79
CA ILE A 144 6.12 -9.63 16.41
C ILE A 144 6.95 -8.36 16.64
N ALA A 145 8.15 -8.50 17.18
CA ALA A 145 9.07 -7.39 17.38
C ALA A 145 9.55 -6.80 16.05
N ALA A 146 9.86 -7.66 15.08
CA ALA A 146 10.28 -7.25 13.74
C ALA A 146 9.17 -6.50 12.99
N ASN A 147 7.93 -6.97 13.05
CA ASN A 147 6.78 -6.27 12.47
C ASN A 147 6.61 -4.88 13.09
N SER A 148 6.68 -4.76 14.42
CA SER A 148 6.62 -3.46 15.10
C SER A 148 7.72 -2.48 14.65
N LYS A 149 8.92 -3.01 14.35
CA LYS A 149 10.09 -2.22 13.94
C LYS A 149 10.10 -1.86 12.45
N TRP A 150 9.71 -2.79 11.58
CA TRP A 150 9.97 -2.69 10.15
C TRP A 150 8.70 -2.58 9.30
N GLN A 151 7.56 -3.08 9.75
CA GLN A 151 6.35 -3.11 8.93
C GLN A 151 5.96 -1.69 8.50
N ASN A 152 5.61 -1.56 7.22
CA ASN A 152 5.27 -0.29 6.58
C ASN A 152 6.40 0.75 6.54
N THR A 153 7.64 0.39 6.86
CA THR A 153 8.79 1.30 6.76
C THR A 153 9.55 1.10 5.45
N PHE A 154 10.12 2.19 4.93
CA PHE A 154 11.08 2.13 3.83
C PHE A 154 12.48 1.80 4.38
N VAL A 155 13.13 0.83 3.76
CA VAL A 155 14.46 0.32 4.15
C VAL A 155 15.38 0.29 2.95
N ILE A 156 16.68 0.40 3.20
CA ILE A 156 17.73 0.18 2.20
C ILE A 156 18.39 -1.15 2.54
N VAL A 157 18.02 -2.19 1.82
CA VAL A 157 18.49 -3.56 2.04
C VAL A 157 19.69 -3.85 1.16
N THR A 158 20.80 -4.29 1.77
CA THR A 158 21.97 -4.79 1.04
C THR A 158 22.12 -6.28 1.23
N GLY A 159 22.27 -7.04 0.13
CA GLY A 159 22.44 -8.49 0.20
C GLY A 159 23.00 -9.07 -1.10
N LYS A 160 23.31 -10.37 -1.10
CA LYS A 160 23.65 -11.11 -2.31
C LYS A 160 22.40 -11.66 -2.95
N ILE A 161 22.33 -11.56 -4.29
CA ILE A 161 21.26 -12.17 -5.08
C ILE A 161 21.39 -13.69 -4.96
N ASP A 162 20.37 -14.34 -4.43
CA ASP A 162 20.22 -15.79 -4.47
C ASP A 162 19.55 -16.21 -5.78
N SER A 163 18.37 -15.64 -6.07
CA SER A 163 17.63 -15.93 -7.30
C SER A 163 16.91 -14.70 -7.85
N ILE A 164 16.70 -14.72 -9.16
CA ILE A 164 15.96 -13.68 -9.90
C ILE A 164 14.88 -14.41 -10.69
N LYS A 165 13.63 -13.99 -10.51
CA LYS A 165 12.49 -14.58 -11.21
C LYS A 165 11.55 -13.47 -11.67
N SER A 166 10.91 -13.71 -12.81
CA SER A 166 9.80 -12.89 -13.29
C SER A 166 8.52 -13.69 -13.16
N GLU A 167 7.49 -13.09 -12.58
CA GLU A 167 6.15 -13.63 -12.69
C GLU A 167 5.64 -13.27 -14.09
N LEU A 168 5.56 -14.28 -14.96
CA LEU A 168 4.90 -14.16 -16.26
C LEU A 168 3.39 -14.21 -16.01
N GLY A 169 2.83 -13.10 -15.53
CA GLY A 169 1.39 -12.89 -15.44
C GLY A 169 0.78 -12.60 -16.82
N THR A 170 -0.51 -12.87 -16.98
CA THR A 170 -1.29 -12.59 -18.20
C THR A 170 -1.14 -11.14 -18.64
N LEU A 171 -0.68 -10.96 -19.88
CA LEU A 171 -0.64 -9.79 -20.80
C LEU A 171 -0.26 -8.38 -20.26
N ASP A 172 -0.59 -7.99 -19.03
CA ASP A 172 -0.49 -6.59 -18.55
C ASP A 172 0.22 -6.39 -17.20
N SER A 173 0.59 -7.44 -16.46
CA SER A 173 1.22 -7.32 -15.13
C SER A 173 2.49 -8.16 -15.02
N HIS A 174 3.58 -7.67 -15.60
CA HIS A 174 4.89 -8.30 -15.46
C HIS A 174 5.54 -7.78 -14.18
N ARG A 175 5.57 -8.58 -13.11
CA ARG A 175 6.34 -8.27 -11.89
C ARG A 175 7.63 -9.08 -11.89
N ALA A 176 8.71 -8.47 -11.43
CA ALA A 176 9.97 -9.19 -11.18
C ALA A 176 10.27 -9.20 -9.68
N TYR A 177 10.88 -10.28 -9.21
CA TYR A 177 11.35 -10.36 -7.84
C TYR A 177 12.77 -10.90 -7.75
N ILE A 178 13.50 -10.39 -6.76
CA ILE A 178 14.86 -10.78 -6.42
C ILE A 178 14.83 -11.33 -4.99
N MET A 179 15.41 -12.52 -4.80
CA MET A 179 15.64 -13.08 -3.48
C MET A 179 17.05 -12.71 -3.01
N LEU A 180 17.16 -12.14 -1.80
CA LEU A 180 18.44 -11.76 -1.19
C LEU A 180 18.76 -12.64 0.02
N ASP A 181 20.04 -13.05 0.11
CA ASP A 181 20.65 -13.78 1.23
C ASP A 181 19.81 -14.97 1.76
N GLY A 182 19.19 -15.71 0.83
CA GLY A 182 18.38 -16.87 1.15
C GLY A 182 19.18 -18.16 1.32
N SER A 183 18.82 -19.00 2.29
CA SER A 183 19.34 -20.36 2.47
C SER A 183 18.49 -21.43 1.75
N GLY A 184 17.78 -21.05 0.67
CA GLY A 184 16.90 -21.93 -0.10
C GLY A 184 15.79 -21.17 -0.81
N THR A 185 14.96 -21.88 -1.58
CA THR A 185 14.03 -21.32 -2.59
C THR A 185 12.95 -20.36 -2.07
N PHE A 186 12.76 -20.22 -0.74
CA PHE A 186 11.74 -19.35 -0.13
C PHE A 186 12.17 -18.74 1.21
N ARG A 187 13.47 -18.75 1.53
CA ARG A 187 14.01 -18.14 2.75
C ARG A 187 14.86 -16.93 2.39
N GLY A 188 14.85 -15.89 3.21
CA GLY A 188 15.56 -14.63 2.94
C GLY A 188 14.61 -13.46 2.70
N VAL A 189 15.11 -12.43 2.01
CA VAL A 189 14.35 -11.21 1.71
C VAL A 189 13.90 -11.22 0.24
N GLN A 190 12.60 -11.16 0.01
CA GLN A 190 12.01 -11.10 -1.32
C GLN A 190 11.69 -9.64 -1.68
N CYS A 191 12.42 -9.11 -2.65
CA CYS A 191 12.23 -7.76 -3.18
C CYS A 191 11.38 -7.79 -4.45
N VAL A 192 10.18 -7.21 -4.41
CA VAL A 192 9.24 -7.14 -5.54
C VAL A 192 9.33 -5.78 -6.24
N PHE A 193 9.51 -5.81 -7.55
CA PHE A 193 9.62 -4.66 -8.42
C PHE A 193 8.38 -4.57 -9.32
N GLU A 194 7.55 -3.54 -9.12
CA GLU A 194 6.37 -3.28 -9.97
C GLU A 194 6.79 -2.77 -11.36
N ASN A 195 7.70 -1.80 -11.39
CA ASN A 195 8.17 -1.15 -12.61
C ASN A 195 9.60 -1.61 -12.93
N TRP A 196 9.75 -2.88 -13.33
CA TRP A 196 11.07 -3.45 -13.60
C TRP A 196 11.56 -3.17 -15.04
N ASN A 197 12.81 -2.75 -15.15
CA ASN A 197 13.48 -2.57 -16.44
C ASN A 197 14.17 -3.89 -16.86
N LYS A 198 13.66 -4.52 -17.92
CA LYS A 198 14.21 -5.79 -18.45
C LYS A 198 15.72 -5.73 -18.75
N GLN A 199 16.22 -4.61 -19.26
CA GLN A 199 17.64 -4.44 -19.55
C GLN A 199 18.47 -4.45 -18.26
N LYS A 200 18.03 -3.73 -17.23
CA LYS A 200 18.73 -3.71 -15.93
C LYS A 200 18.76 -5.10 -15.29
N PHE A 201 17.63 -5.80 -15.31
CA PHE A 201 17.52 -7.16 -14.77
C PHE A 201 18.35 -8.19 -15.55
N SER A 202 18.47 -8.06 -16.87
CA SER A 202 19.27 -8.97 -17.70
C SER A 202 20.77 -8.93 -17.40
N SER A 203 21.25 -7.86 -16.76
CA SER A 203 22.65 -7.70 -16.37
C SER A 203 22.99 -8.36 -15.02
N LEU A 204 21.97 -8.66 -14.21
CA LEU A 204 22.13 -9.17 -12.86
C LEU A 204 22.35 -10.67 -12.87
N LYS A 205 23.13 -11.16 -11.90
CA LYS A 205 23.43 -12.58 -11.74
C LYS A 205 23.34 -12.98 -10.28
N ALA A 206 22.97 -14.24 -10.04
CA ALA A 206 23.09 -14.85 -8.72
C ALA A 206 24.54 -14.72 -8.19
N GLY A 207 24.67 -14.51 -6.89
CA GLY A 207 25.94 -14.22 -6.20
C GLY A 207 26.36 -12.74 -6.21
N GLN A 208 25.77 -11.90 -7.05
CA GLN A 208 26.08 -10.47 -7.07
C GLN A 208 25.54 -9.77 -5.83
N LYS A 209 26.35 -8.89 -5.22
CA LYS A 209 25.90 -8.02 -4.14
C LYS A 209 25.16 -6.80 -4.71
N VAL A 210 23.97 -6.52 -4.20
CA VAL A 210 23.14 -5.38 -4.60
C VAL A 210 22.57 -4.65 -3.39
N THR A 211 22.22 -3.39 -3.59
CA THR A 211 21.51 -2.57 -2.62
C THR A 211 20.17 -2.13 -3.22
N ILE A 212 19.09 -2.45 -2.53
CA ILE A 212 17.72 -2.27 -2.98
C ILE A 212 16.98 -1.48 -1.90
N GLU A 213 16.26 -0.46 -2.30
CA GLU A 213 15.35 0.28 -1.44
C GLU A 213 13.92 -0.19 -1.69
N GLY A 214 13.12 -0.33 -0.62
CA GLY A 214 11.71 -0.65 -0.74
C GLY A 214 10.99 -0.63 0.60
N LYS A 215 9.68 -0.89 0.59
CA LYS A 215 8.82 -0.88 1.77
C LYS A 215 8.63 -2.29 2.33
N VAL A 216 8.95 -2.52 3.60
CA VAL A 216 8.73 -3.83 4.23
C VAL A 216 7.24 -4.02 4.51
N LEU A 217 6.68 -5.15 4.08
CA LEU A 217 5.27 -5.51 4.35
C LEU A 217 5.13 -6.51 5.51
N GLY A 218 6.18 -7.29 5.79
CA GLY A 218 6.20 -8.31 6.84
C GLY A 218 6.79 -9.62 6.32
N GLN A 219 6.55 -10.70 7.05
CA GLN A 219 6.92 -12.05 6.65
C GLN A 219 5.74 -12.75 5.98
N LEU A 220 6.01 -13.51 4.91
CA LEU A 220 5.04 -14.39 4.27
C LEU A 220 4.95 -15.72 5.01
N ASP A 221 3.84 -16.44 4.87
CA ASP A 221 3.68 -17.80 5.41
C ASP A 221 4.73 -18.80 4.88
N THR A 222 5.35 -18.48 3.73
CA THR A 222 6.47 -19.24 3.16
C THR A 222 7.80 -19.02 3.88
N GLY A 223 7.84 -18.08 4.82
CA GLY A 223 9.00 -17.70 5.63
C GLY A 223 9.82 -16.55 5.06
N ALA A 224 9.58 -16.08 3.83
CA ALA A 224 10.31 -14.96 3.24
C ALA A 224 9.84 -13.60 3.79
N VAL A 225 10.76 -12.66 3.98
CA VAL A 225 10.40 -11.27 4.30
C VAL A 225 10.10 -10.52 3.01
N LEU A 226 8.89 -9.97 2.89
CA LEU A 226 8.43 -9.27 1.70
C LEU A 226 8.77 -7.77 1.75
N VAL A 227 9.48 -7.31 0.72
CA VAL A 227 9.78 -5.90 0.47
C VAL A 227 9.16 -5.51 -0.88
N TYR A 228 8.34 -4.45 -0.87
CA TYR A 228 7.54 -4.00 -2.01
C TYR A 228 8.00 -2.63 -2.54
N ASP A 229 7.55 -2.27 -3.74
CA ASP A 229 8.01 -1.08 -4.49
C ASP A 229 9.54 -0.98 -4.53
N CYS A 230 10.20 -2.10 -4.87
CA CYS A 230 11.65 -2.15 -4.86
C CYS A 230 12.26 -1.34 -5.99
N LYS A 231 13.35 -0.62 -5.67
CA LYS A 231 14.16 0.15 -6.61
C LYS A 231 15.63 -0.06 -6.27
N PHE A 232 16.49 -0.13 -7.29
CA PHE A 232 17.93 -0.18 -7.04
C PHE A 232 18.40 1.16 -6.48
N PHE A 233 19.08 1.10 -5.33
CA PHE A 233 19.60 2.29 -4.68
C PHE A 233 20.87 2.79 -5.39
N SER A 234 20.89 4.06 -5.80
CA SER A 234 22.11 4.79 -6.15
C SER A 234 22.33 5.88 -5.11
N ALA A 235 23.48 5.86 -4.44
CA ALA A 235 23.94 6.98 -3.63
C ALA A 235 24.56 8.00 -4.59
N ASP A 236 23.73 8.90 -5.13
CA ASP A 236 24.17 10.04 -5.93
C ASP A 236 24.55 11.22 -5.03
#